data_AF-A0A6M0BML4-F1
#
_entry.id   AF-A0A6M0BML4-F1
#
_cell.length_a   1.000
_cell.length_b   1.000
_cell.length_c   1.000
_cell.angle_alpha   90.00
_cell.angle_beta   90.00
_cell.angle_gamma   90.00
#
_symmetry.space_group_name_H-M   'P 1'
#
loop_
_entity.id
_entity.type
_entity.pdbx_description
1 polymer ?
#
loop_
_entity_poly.entity_id
_entity_poly.type
_entity_poly.pdbx_seq_one_letter_code
_entity_poly.pdbx_strand_id
1 'polypeptide(L)'
;MPSSGQRIALESTTVRDRLDSSSESLENNSYYNRHTFEGKAGEQITIELTSDEFDPYLILIDPDGNRIAKDNDGDEEKNARITVILPTTGTYVIWANSYNKQETGNYTLSWRAATPSDLLKAKADQLFQQGIEQYKTSQYKAALKSWQEALGIYRELEDRQGEADSLNNLGLAYRRLGQYRKAIEFHQQSLAIERELENRQGEANSLNYLGLAYGRLGQYRKAIEFYQHSLSLF
;
A
#
# COMPACT_ATOMS: atom_id res chain seq x y z
N MET A 1 19.32 -37.91 -2.30
CA MET A 1 18.06 -37.20 -2.53
C MET A 1 17.55 -36.66 -1.19
N PRO A 2 17.96 -35.46 -0.74
CA PRO A 2 17.31 -34.84 0.40
C PRO A 2 16.00 -34.19 -0.06
N SER A 3 14.94 -34.52 0.67
CA SER A 3 13.60 -33.94 0.52
C SER A 3 13.67 -32.42 0.53
N SER A 4 13.08 -31.80 -0.48
CA SER A 4 12.82 -30.37 -0.59
C SER A 4 11.94 -29.91 0.58
N GLY A 5 12.58 -29.59 1.70
CA GLY A 5 11.97 -28.87 2.81
C GLY A 5 11.60 -27.48 2.33
N GLN A 6 10.30 -27.21 2.29
CA GLN A 6 9.75 -25.90 2.04
C GLN A 6 10.26 -24.96 3.15
N ARG A 7 11.34 -24.22 2.88
CA ARG A 7 11.86 -23.22 3.82
C ARG A 7 10.79 -22.15 3.99
N ILE A 8 10.40 -21.90 5.23
CA ILE A 8 9.52 -20.80 5.64
C ILE A 8 10.17 -19.49 5.12
N ALA A 9 9.36 -18.58 4.58
CA ALA A 9 9.81 -17.25 4.17
C ALA A 9 10.58 -16.58 5.32
N LEU A 10 11.47 -15.63 5.01
CA LEU A 10 12.20 -14.90 6.05
C LEU A 10 11.21 -14.32 7.08
N GLU A 11 11.31 -14.78 8.32
CA GLU A 11 10.47 -14.31 9.42
C GLU A 11 10.74 -12.83 9.67
N SER A 12 9.68 -12.08 9.97
CA SER A 12 9.81 -10.67 10.31
C SER A 12 10.73 -10.51 11.50
N THR A 13 11.78 -9.70 11.33
CA THR A 13 12.74 -9.39 12.39
C THR A 13 12.60 -7.92 12.76
N THR A 14 12.62 -7.62 14.06
CA THR A 14 12.63 -6.25 14.60
C THR A 14 13.74 -6.13 15.62
N VAL A 15 14.56 -5.09 15.49
CA VAL A 15 15.67 -4.73 16.37
C VAL A 15 15.43 -3.33 16.91
N ARG A 16 15.66 -3.13 18.20
CA ARG A 16 15.76 -1.82 18.83
C ARG A 16 17.21 -1.60 19.23
N ASP A 17 17.77 -0.49 18.80
CA ASP A 17 19.19 -0.20 18.98
C ASP A 17 19.41 1.32 18.99
N ARG A 18 20.66 1.76 19.17
CA ARG A 18 21.04 3.16 19.28
C ARG A 18 22.18 3.50 18.35
N LEU A 19 22.04 4.63 17.65
CA LEU A 19 23.11 5.26 16.90
C LEU A 19 23.86 6.21 17.84
N ASP A 20 25.15 5.99 18.07
CA ASP A 20 25.97 6.88 18.90
C ASP A 20 27.47 6.84 18.54
N SER A 21 28.32 7.49 19.34
CA SER A 21 29.76 7.54 19.08
C SER A 21 30.50 6.20 19.16
N SER A 22 29.86 5.16 19.70
CA SER A 22 30.40 3.80 19.71
C SER A 22 30.04 3.00 18.45
N SER A 23 29.09 3.49 17.65
CA SER A 23 28.75 2.94 16.34
C SER A 23 29.93 3.05 15.35
N GLU A 24 29.87 2.29 14.27
CA GLU A 24 30.84 2.41 13.18
C GLU A 24 30.74 3.81 12.55
N SER A 25 31.82 4.31 11.95
CA SER A 25 31.83 5.65 11.35
C SER A 25 32.30 5.63 9.90
N LEU A 26 31.65 6.44 9.07
CA LEU A 26 32.07 6.72 7.70
C LEU A 26 33.13 7.83 7.70
N GLU A 27 33.88 7.96 6.60
CA GLU A 27 34.93 9.00 6.44
C GLU A 27 34.40 10.43 6.64
N ASN A 28 33.10 10.64 6.46
CA ASN A 28 32.43 11.93 6.63
C ASN A 28 31.96 12.20 8.08
N ASN A 29 32.33 11.35 9.05
CA ASN A 29 31.92 11.33 10.45
C ASN A 29 30.43 11.01 10.72
N SER A 30 29.71 10.43 9.75
CA SER A 30 28.39 9.82 10.03
C SER A 30 28.55 8.49 10.75
N TYR A 31 27.67 8.20 11.71
CA TYR A 31 27.63 6.92 12.43
C TYR A 31 26.75 5.92 11.70
N TYR A 32 27.03 4.62 11.79
CA TYR A 32 26.07 3.60 11.36
C TYR A 32 26.19 2.32 12.18
N ASN A 33 25.08 1.60 12.29
CA ASN A 33 25.02 0.26 12.83
C ASN A 33 24.76 -0.74 11.72
N ARG A 34 25.50 -1.86 11.75
CA ARG A 34 25.42 -2.92 10.74
C ARG A 34 24.53 -4.07 11.23
N HIS A 35 23.55 -4.44 10.41
CA HIS A 35 22.69 -5.61 10.61
C HIS A 35 22.77 -6.52 9.38
N THR A 36 22.47 -7.80 9.53
CA THR A 36 22.57 -8.77 8.43
C THR A 36 21.38 -9.72 8.37
N PHE A 37 21.03 -10.17 7.18
CA PHE A 37 20.03 -11.22 6.99
C PHE A 37 20.34 -12.10 5.78
N GLU A 38 19.81 -13.33 5.78
CA GLU A 38 19.93 -14.28 4.67
C GLU A 38 18.73 -14.18 3.73
N GLY A 39 18.94 -13.70 2.51
CA GLY A 39 17.91 -13.52 1.49
C GLY A 39 18.07 -14.47 0.31
N LYS A 40 16.97 -14.75 -0.40
CA LYS A 40 16.99 -15.49 -1.66
C LYS A 40 16.68 -14.60 -2.85
N ALA A 41 17.33 -14.88 -3.98
CA ALA A 41 17.02 -14.23 -5.25
C ALA A 41 15.52 -14.32 -5.57
N GLY A 42 14.90 -13.20 -5.92
CA GLY A 42 13.49 -13.07 -6.24
C GLY A 42 12.56 -12.82 -5.04
N GLU A 43 13.04 -12.91 -3.79
CA GLU A 43 12.24 -12.48 -2.64
C GLU A 43 12.10 -10.95 -2.63
N GLN A 44 10.88 -10.45 -2.45
CA GLN A 44 10.66 -9.04 -2.17
C GLN A 44 10.82 -8.82 -0.67
N ILE A 45 11.79 -7.99 -0.26
CA ILE A 45 12.05 -7.62 1.13
C ILE A 45 11.64 -6.18 1.35
N THR A 46 10.99 -5.90 2.47
CA THR A 46 10.80 -4.54 3.00
C THR A 46 11.66 -4.38 4.23
N ILE A 47 12.39 -3.26 4.31
CA ILE A 47 13.22 -2.84 5.43
C ILE A 47 12.74 -1.46 5.87
N GLU A 48 12.51 -1.28 7.16
CA GLU A 48 12.01 -0.05 7.75
C GLU A 48 12.88 0.36 8.93
N LEU A 49 13.29 1.63 8.92
CA LEU A 49 14.02 2.27 10.00
C LEU A 49 13.22 3.47 10.48
N THR A 50 12.97 3.55 11.78
CA THR A 50 12.26 4.67 12.39
C THR A 50 13.04 5.21 13.59
N SER A 51 13.03 6.53 13.75
CA SER A 51 13.61 7.18 14.92
C SER A 51 12.88 8.49 15.22
N ASP A 52 12.63 8.77 16.49
CA ASP A 52 12.15 10.11 16.90
C ASP A 52 13.31 11.09 17.16
N GLU A 53 14.56 10.61 17.17
CA GLU A 53 15.73 11.34 17.65
C GLU A 53 16.65 11.83 16.52
N PHE A 54 16.55 11.25 15.32
CA PHE A 54 17.33 11.64 14.15
C PHE A 54 16.55 11.42 12.85
N ASP A 55 17.07 11.94 11.73
CA ASP A 55 16.51 11.76 10.40
C ASP A 55 17.00 10.43 9.79
N PRO A 56 16.16 9.38 9.66
CA PRO A 56 16.65 8.05 9.32
C PRO A 56 17.21 7.91 7.91
N TYR A 57 18.30 7.16 7.78
CA TYR A 57 18.90 6.82 6.49
C TYR A 57 19.27 5.34 6.42
N LEU A 58 18.69 4.65 5.44
CA LEU A 58 18.93 3.23 5.17
C LEU A 58 19.83 3.04 3.95
N ILE A 59 20.74 2.08 4.04
CA ILE A 59 21.46 1.54 2.90
C ILE A 59 21.40 0.02 2.96
N LEU A 60 21.07 -0.61 1.84
CA LEU A 60 21.12 -2.06 1.65
C LEU A 60 22.30 -2.43 0.74
N ILE A 61 23.06 -3.42 1.17
CA ILE A 61 24.23 -3.94 0.49
C ILE A 61 24.02 -5.43 0.18
N ASP A 62 24.33 -5.81 -1.05
CA ASP A 62 24.22 -7.19 -1.54
C ASP A 62 25.37 -8.10 -1.06
N PRO A 63 25.29 -9.42 -1.29
CA PRO A 63 26.34 -10.37 -0.88
C PRO A 63 27.71 -10.12 -1.53
N ASP A 64 27.76 -9.41 -2.65
CA ASP A 64 28.99 -9.04 -3.36
C ASP A 64 29.60 -7.73 -2.82
N GLY A 65 28.92 -7.07 -1.88
CA GLY A 65 29.37 -5.82 -1.24
C GLY A 65 28.90 -4.55 -1.95
N ASN A 66 28.01 -4.65 -2.94
CA ASN A 66 27.49 -3.49 -3.67
C ASN A 66 26.28 -2.87 -2.95
N ARG A 67 26.21 -1.54 -2.92
CA ARG A 67 25.02 -0.82 -2.44
C ARG A 67 23.93 -0.91 -3.51
N ILE A 68 22.82 -1.58 -3.20
CA ILE A 68 21.75 -1.84 -4.18
C ILE A 68 20.48 -1.02 -3.94
N ALA A 69 20.29 -0.48 -2.73
CA ALA A 69 19.20 0.42 -2.42
C ALA A 69 19.59 1.35 -1.28
N LYS A 70 18.98 2.53 -1.25
CA LYS A 70 19.06 3.48 -0.14
C LYS A 70 17.76 4.25 -0.05
N ASP A 71 17.40 4.65 1.14
CA ASP A 71 16.26 5.55 1.35
C ASP A 71 16.51 6.47 2.54
N ASN A 72 16.14 7.73 2.38
CA ASN A 72 16.26 8.82 3.35
C ASN A 72 15.01 9.71 3.39
N ASP A 73 13.95 9.33 2.66
CA ASP A 73 12.81 10.19 2.37
C ASP A 73 11.54 9.61 2.99
N GLY A 74 11.40 9.81 4.30
CA GLY A 74 10.11 9.72 4.95
C GLY A 74 9.36 11.02 4.71
N ASP A 75 8.40 11.03 3.78
CA ASP A 75 7.46 12.14 3.60
C ASP A 75 6.89 12.56 4.97
N GLU A 76 7.27 13.74 5.47
CA GLU A 76 6.88 14.34 6.77
C GLU A 76 7.11 13.50 8.05
N GLU A 77 7.44 12.21 7.92
CA GLU A 77 7.61 11.23 8.99
C GLU A 77 9.08 10.82 9.13
N LYS A 78 9.55 10.61 10.37
CA LYS A 78 10.93 10.21 10.66
C LYS A 78 11.13 8.71 10.42
N ASN A 79 11.00 8.28 9.18
CA ASN A 79 11.18 6.90 8.74
C ASN A 79 11.93 6.82 7.41
N ALA A 80 12.66 5.72 7.23
CA ALA A 80 13.23 5.32 5.95
C ALA A 80 12.73 3.91 5.63
N ARG A 81 12.40 3.65 4.36
CA ARG A 81 11.85 2.37 3.90
C ARG A 81 12.45 1.95 2.56
N ILE A 82 13.05 0.77 2.54
CA ILE A 82 13.49 0.12 1.29
C ILE A 82 12.57 -1.06 1.00
N THR A 83 12.00 -1.10 -0.21
CA THR A 83 11.37 -2.31 -0.76
C THR A 83 12.11 -2.73 -2.02
N VAL A 84 12.66 -3.96 -2.03
CA VAL A 84 13.49 -4.45 -3.13
C VAL A 84 13.22 -5.92 -3.43
N ILE A 85 13.30 -6.30 -4.70
CA ILE A 85 13.40 -7.70 -5.09
C ILE A 85 14.87 -8.08 -5.09
N LEU A 86 15.26 -9.04 -4.26
CA LEU A 86 16.66 -9.43 -4.11
C LEU A 86 17.21 -10.01 -5.41
N PRO A 87 18.33 -9.49 -5.95
CA PRO A 87 18.88 -9.97 -7.21
C PRO A 87 19.60 -11.32 -7.06
N THR A 88 20.24 -11.57 -5.91
CA THR A 88 21.05 -12.76 -5.64
C THR A 88 20.70 -13.40 -4.29
N THR A 89 21.07 -14.67 -4.12
CA THR A 89 20.91 -15.37 -2.84
C THR A 89 22.18 -15.21 -2.02
N GLY A 90 22.06 -14.85 -0.75
CA GLY A 90 23.18 -14.76 0.18
C GLY A 90 22.91 -13.83 1.36
N THR A 91 23.99 -13.46 2.05
CA THR A 91 23.96 -12.55 3.19
C THR A 91 23.90 -11.10 2.72
N TYR A 92 22.81 -10.42 3.03
CA TYR A 92 22.66 -8.98 2.83
C TYR A 92 23.06 -8.22 4.08
N VAL A 93 23.53 -6.98 3.89
CA VAL A 93 23.91 -6.08 4.98
C VAL A 93 23.06 -4.83 4.94
N ILE A 94 22.46 -4.49 6.07
CA ILE A 94 21.70 -3.26 6.29
C ILE A 94 22.58 -2.31 7.10
N TRP A 95 22.73 -1.08 6.62
CA TRP A 95 23.26 0.02 7.41
C TRP A 95 22.10 0.89 7.87
N ALA A 96 21.92 0.96 9.19
CA ALA A 96 21.06 1.93 9.85
C ALA A 96 21.91 3.16 10.22
N ASN A 97 21.58 4.32 9.67
CA ASN A 97 22.33 5.57 9.78
C ASN A 97 21.33 6.73 9.93
N SER A 98 21.86 7.93 10.11
CA SER A 98 21.16 9.20 9.99
C SER A 98 21.53 9.92 8.69
N TYR A 99 20.59 10.71 8.16
CA TYR A 99 20.84 11.56 7.01
C TYR A 99 21.84 12.67 7.36
N ASN A 100 21.65 13.33 8.50
CA ASN A 100 22.59 14.34 8.98
C ASN A 100 23.77 13.69 9.70
N LYS A 101 24.93 14.32 9.60
CA LYS A 101 26.17 13.83 10.22
C LYS A 101 26.10 13.93 11.74
N GLN A 102 26.68 12.95 12.43
CA GLN A 102 26.84 12.93 13.89
C GLN A 102 25.52 12.99 14.68
N GLU A 103 24.37 12.79 14.05
CA GLU A 103 23.14 12.56 14.80
C GLU A 103 23.25 11.23 15.56
N THR A 104 22.65 11.22 16.74
CA THR A 104 22.65 10.06 17.62
C THR A 104 21.27 9.90 18.18
N GLY A 105 20.83 8.66 18.36
CA GLY A 105 19.56 8.42 19.01
C GLY A 105 19.09 6.99 18.91
N ASN A 106 18.00 6.71 19.61
CA ASN A 106 17.37 5.40 19.57
C ASN A 106 16.61 5.21 18.25
N TYR A 107 16.61 3.99 17.73
CA TYR A 107 15.86 3.63 16.53
C TYR A 107 15.24 2.24 16.63
N THR A 108 14.22 2.02 15.80
CA THR A 108 13.68 0.68 15.53
C THR A 108 13.97 0.34 14.08
N LEU A 109 14.64 -0.79 13.85
CA LEU A 109 14.88 -1.36 12.53
C LEU A 109 14.06 -2.64 12.40
N SER A 110 13.37 -2.82 11.27
CA SER A 110 12.72 -4.08 10.97
C SER A 110 12.90 -4.47 9.51
N TRP A 111 12.87 -5.77 9.25
CA TRP A 111 12.85 -6.28 7.88
C TRP A 111 12.07 -7.59 7.81
N ARG A 112 11.41 -7.80 6.68
CA ARG A 112 10.62 -9.01 6.41
C ARG A 112 10.52 -9.28 4.92
N ALA A 113 10.32 -10.55 4.56
CA ALA A 113 9.86 -10.89 3.22
C ALA A 113 8.38 -10.55 3.04
N ALA A 114 8.01 -10.16 1.83
CA ALA A 114 6.62 -10.05 1.41
C ALA A 114 5.96 -11.43 1.46
N THR A 115 4.81 -11.50 2.12
CA THR A 115 3.96 -12.68 2.12
C THR A 115 3.22 -12.80 0.78
N PRO A 116 2.68 -13.99 0.45
CA PRO A 116 1.79 -14.12 -0.71
C PRO A 116 0.63 -13.12 -0.69
N SER A 117 0.07 -12.83 0.50
CA SER A 117 -1.01 -11.86 0.66
C SER A 117 -0.56 -10.43 0.38
N ASP A 118 0.66 -10.03 0.81
CA ASP A 118 1.21 -8.70 0.48
C ASP A 118 1.34 -8.52 -1.05
N LEU A 119 1.82 -9.56 -1.75
CA LEU A 119 1.99 -9.53 -3.20
C LEU A 119 0.65 -9.49 -3.94
N LEU A 120 -0.35 -10.23 -3.44
CA LEU A 120 -1.72 -10.18 -3.98
C LEU A 120 -2.34 -8.80 -3.75
N LYS A 121 -2.17 -8.21 -2.56
CA LYS A 121 -2.66 -6.87 -2.25
C LYS A 121 -2.02 -5.83 -3.17
N ALA A 122 -0.70 -5.84 -3.33
CA ALA A 122 0.01 -4.94 -4.24
C ALA A 122 -0.49 -5.07 -5.69
N LYS A 123 -0.79 -6.30 -6.15
CA LYS A 123 -1.39 -6.54 -7.47
C LYS A 123 -2.80 -5.95 -7.56
N ALA A 124 -3.63 -6.10 -6.53
CA ALA A 124 -4.98 -5.52 -6.48
C ALA A 124 -4.91 -3.99 -6.54
N ASP A 125 -4.01 -3.37 -5.77
CA ASP A 125 -3.78 -1.93 -5.76
C ASP A 125 -3.33 -1.43 -7.14
N GLN A 126 -2.42 -2.16 -7.80
CA GLN A 126 -1.99 -1.84 -9.16
C GLN A 126 -3.14 -1.89 -10.17
N LEU A 127 -3.96 -2.96 -10.14
CA LEU A 127 -5.14 -3.09 -10.99
C LEU A 127 -6.16 -1.97 -10.72
N PHE A 128 -6.33 -1.62 -9.45
CA PHE A 128 -7.23 -0.54 -9.04
C PHE A 128 -6.79 0.81 -9.60
N GLN A 129 -5.50 1.15 -9.48
CA GLN A 129 -4.94 2.37 -10.07
C GLN A 129 -4.98 2.35 -11.59
N GLN A 130 -4.70 1.21 -12.21
CA GLN A 130 -4.84 1.06 -13.66
C GLN A 130 -6.27 1.36 -14.11
N GLY A 131 -7.28 0.89 -13.37
CA GLY A 131 -8.68 1.19 -13.65
C GLY A 131 -9.00 2.68 -13.54
N ILE A 132 -8.41 3.38 -12.57
CA ILE A 132 -8.52 4.85 -12.44
C ILE A 132 -7.97 5.56 -13.68
N GLU A 133 -6.78 5.19 -14.14
CA GLU A 133 -6.18 5.82 -15.32
C GLU A 133 -6.94 5.52 -16.61
N GLN A 134 -7.44 4.29 -16.76
CA GLN A 134 -8.32 3.92 -17.86
C GLN A 134 -9.62 4.72 -17.84
N TYR A 135 -10.21 4.95 -16.66
CA TYR A 135 -11.42 5.75 -16.53
C TYR A 135 -11.18 7.22 -16.88
N LYS A 136 -10.06 7.81 -16.43
CA LYS A 136 -9.65 9.19 -16.76
C LYS A 136 -9.50 9.37 -18.28
N THR A 137 -8.98 8.36 -18.96
CA THR A 137 -8.84 8.33 -20.43
C THR A 137 -10.09 7.84 -21.17
N SER A 138 -11.25 7.77 -20.48
CA SER A 138 -12.54 7.35 -21.02
C SER A 138 -12.60 5.91 -21.57
N GLN A 139 -11.61 5.07 -21.24
CA GLN A 139 -11.58 3.65 -21.56
C GLN A 139 -12.43 2.83 -20.57
N TYR A 140 -13.72 3.17 -20.46
CA TYR A 140 -14.59 2.67 -19.39
C TYR A 140 -14.74 1.14 -19.35
N LYS A 141 -14.72 0.47 -20.51
CA LYS A 141 -14.77 -1.01 -20.56
C LYS A 141 -13.49 -1.66 -20.03
N ALA A 142 -12.34 -1.04 -20.26
CA ALA A 142 -11.07 -1.51 -19.70
C ALA A 142 -11.06 -1.28 -18.19
N ALA A 143 -11.48 -0.09 -17.75
CA ALA A 143 -11.59 0.25 -16.32
C ALA A 143 -12.47 -0.75 -15.56
N LEU A 144 -13.61 -1.13 -16.14
CA LEU A 144 -14.48 -2.18 -15.58
C LEU A 144 -13.75 -3.50 -15.38
N LYS A 145 -12.92 -3.93 -16.35
CA LYS A 145 -12.16 -5.17 -16.24
C LYS A 145 -11.13 -5.08 -15.12
N SER A 146 -10.32 -4.02 -15.09
CA SER A 146 -9.29 -3.83 -14.06
C SER A 146 -9.90 -3.75 -12.65
N TRP A 147 -10.99 -3.00 -12.45
CA TRP A 147 -11.65 -2.92 -11.14
C TRP A 147 -12.40 -4.21 -10.74
N GLN A 148 -12.91 -4.99 -11.69
CA GLN A 148 -13.53 -6.29 -11.39
C GLN A 148 -12.49 -7.32 -10.94
N GLU A 149 -11.30 -7.31 -11.53
CA GLU A 149 -10.17 -8.15 -11.11
C GLU A 149 -9.64 -7.72 -9.73
N ALA A 150 -9.45 -6.41 -9.50
CA ALA A 150 -9.05 -5.87 -8.19
C ALA A 150 -10.06 -6.23 -7.09
N LEU A 151 -11.36 -6.05 -7.36
CA LEU A 151 -12.45 -6.41 -6.45
C LEU A 151 -12.41 -7.89 -6.04
N GLY A 152 -12.11 -8.79 -6.97
CA GLY A 152 -11.98 -10.22 -6.67
C GLY A 152 -10.88 -10.50 -5.65
N ILE A 153 -9.73 -9.84 -5.82
CA ILE A 153 -8.59 -10.01 -4.92
C ILE A 153 -8.85 -9.34 -3.56
N TYR A 154 -9.44 -8.14 -3.52
CA TYR A 154 -9.78 -7.51 -2.24
C TYR A 154 -10.76 -8.35 -1.42
N ARG A 155 -11.72 -9.02 -2.07
CA ARG A 155 -12.61 -9.98 -1.40
C ARG A 155 -11.87 -11.21 -0.87
N GLU A 156 -10.93 -11.75 -1.65
CA GLU A 156 -10.10 -12.88 -1.22
C GLU A 156 -9.23 -12.53 -0.01
N LEU A 157 -8.76 -11.29 0.06
CA LEU A 157 -7.95 -10.76 1.16
C LEU A 157 -8.77 -10.19 2.32
N GLU A 158 -10.11 -10.22 2.24
CA GLU A 158 -11.02 -9.59 3.19
C GLU A 158 -10.77 -8.07 3.39
N ASP A 159 -10.19 -7.40 2.39
CA ASP A 159 -9.98 -5.96 2.36
C ASP A 159 -11.28 -5.24 2.01
N ARG A 160 -12.04 -4.92 3.05
CA ARG A 160 -13.36 -4.29 2.94
C ARG A 160 -13.30 -2.89 2.32
N GLN A 161 -12.27 -2.09 2.62
CA GLN A 161 -12.17 -0.74 2.06
C GLN A 161 -11.84 -0.81 0.56
N GLY A 162 -10.88 -1.65 0.16
CA GLY A 162 -10.57 -1.87 -1.26
C GLY A 162 -11.76 -2.43 -2.04
N GLU A 163 -12.57 -3.29 -1.42
CA GLU A 163 -13.83 -3.76 -1.97
C GLU A 163 -14.83 -2.60 -2.19
N ALA A 164 -15.09 -1.79 -1.18
CA ALA A 164 -16.03 -0.66 -1.25
C ALA A 164 -15.64 0.34 -2.35
N ASP A 165 -14.36 0.70 -2.42
CA ASP A 165 -13.82 1.63 -3.41
C ASP A 165 -13.95 1.07 -4.83
N SER A 166 -13.64 -0.22 -5.02
CA SER A 166 -13.77 -0.89 -6.31
C SER A 166 -15.22 -0.94 -6.78
N LEU A 167 -16.17 -1.24 -5.89
CA LEU A 167 -17.59 -1.23 -6.18
C LEU A 167 -18.06 0.17 -6.60
N ASN A 168 -17.65 1.23 -5.90
CA ASN A 168 -18.00 2.60 -6.27
C ASN A 168 -17.46 2.98 -7.67
N ASN A 169 -16.22 2.62 -7.96
CA ASN A 169 -15.61 2.87 -9.25
C ASN A 169 -16.27 2.09 -10.39
N LEU A 170 -16.63 0.82 -10.17
CA LEU A 170 -17.45 0.04 -11.11
C LEU A 170 -18.79 0.75 -11.38
N GLY A 171 -19.46 1.23 -10.34
CA GLY A 171 -20.70 1.99 -10.46
C GLY A 171 -20.55 3.24 -11.33
N LEU A 172 -19.47 4.01 -11.12
CA LEU A 172 -19.14 5.17 -11.94
C LEU A 172 -18.94 4.82 -13.42
N ALA A 173 -18.21 3.75 -13.73
CA ALA A 173 -18.00 3.31 -15.12
C ALA A 173 -19.30 2.84 -15.77
N TYR A 174 -20.14 2.06 -15.08
CA TYR A 174 -21.46 1.67 -15.62
C TYR A 174 -22.35 2.88 -15.87
N ARG A 175 -22.33 3.88 -14.99
CA ARG A 175 -23.05 5.14 -15.20
C ARG A 175 -22.55 5.87 -16.44
N ARG A 176 -21.23 5.94 -16.69
CA ARG A 176 -20.66 6.54 -17.90
C ARG A 176 -21.07 5.79 -19.18
N LEU A 177 -21.27 4.48 -19.08
CA LEU A 177 -21.77 3.63 -20.17
C LEU A 177 -23.31 3.65 -20.31
N GLY A 178 -24.02 4.47 -19.54
CA GLY A 178 -25.49 4.57 -19.58
C GLY A 178 -26.25 3.43 -18.88
N GLN A 179 -25.54 2.53 -18.20
CA GLN A 179 -26.12 1.38 -17.49
C GLN A 179 -26.47 1.76 -16.04
N TYR A 180 -27.40 2.69 -15.87
CA TYR A 180 -27.67 3.33 -14.56
C TYR A 180 -28.19 2.37 -13.48
N ARG A 181 -28.99 1.35 -13.84
CA ARG A 181 -29.47 0.35 -12.87
C ARG A 181 -28.33 -0.47 -12.28
N LYS A 182 -27.40 -0.89 -13.13
CA LYS A 182 -26.20 -1.63 -12.71
C LYS A 182 -25.29 -0.75 -11.86
N ALA A 183 -25.16 0.54 -12.20
CA ALA A 183 -24.45 1.49 -11.36
C ALA A 183 -25.04 1.59 -9.94
N ILE A 184 -26.37 1.66 -9.82
CA ILE A 184 -27.07 1.68 -8.53
C ILE A 184 -26.73 0.43 -7.71
N GLU A 185 -26.79 -0.77 -8.29
CA GLU A 185 -26.48 -2.02 -7.58
C GLU A 185 -25.07 -2.00 -6.97
N PHE A 186 -24.08 -1.49 -7.71
CA PHE A 186 -22.71 -1.38 -7.22
C PHE A 186 -22.55 -0.30 -6.14
N HIS A 187 -23.13 0.88 -6.32
CA HIS A 187 -23.08 1.93 -5.30
C HIS A 187 -23.83 1.54 -4.02
N GLN A 188 -24.90 0.74 -4.11
CA GLN A 188 -25.59 0.20 -2.92
C GLN A 188 -24.74 -0.82 -2.16
N GLN A 189 -24.01 -1.68 -2.88
CA GLN A 189 -23.07 -2.61 -2.23
C GLN A 189 -21.95 -1.83 -1.53
N SER A 190 -21.34 -0.85 -2.21
CA SER A 190 -20.31 0.02 -1.60
C SER A 190 -20.85 0.72 -0.35
N LEU A 191 -22.04 1.36 -0.44
CA LEU A 191 -22.68 2.03 0.68
C LEU A 191 -22.87 1.12 1.92
N ALA A 192 -23.23 -0.14 1.72
CA ALA A 192 -23.40 -1.08 2.82
C ALA A 192 -22.08 -1.34 3.56
N ILE A 193 -20.97 -1.46 2.80
CA ILE A 193 -19.64 -1.68 3.36
C ILE A 193 -19.12 -0.41 4.04
N GLU A 194 -19.27 0.76 3.42
CA GLU A 194 -18.82 2.02 4.02
C GLU A 194 -19.51 2.31 5.36
N ARG A 195 -20.77 1.88 5.50
CA ARG A 195 -21.49 1.91 6.79
C ARG A 195 -20.96 0.91 7.81
N GLU A 196 -20.63 -0.30 7.37
CA GLU A 196 -20.01 -1.33 8.21
C GLU A 196 -18.65 -0.86 8.75
N LEU A 197 -17.89 -0.14 7.92
CA LEU A 197 -16.59 0.44 8.27
C LEU A 197 -16.69 1.76 9.04
N GLU A 198 -17.90 2.29 9.25
CA GLU A 198 -18.15 3.62 9.83
C GLU A 198 -17.41 4.76 9.07
N ASN A 199 -17.09 4.55 7.79
CA ASN A 199 -16.39 5.51 6.95
C ASN A 199 -17.39 6.55 6.40
N ARG A 200 -17.55 7.64 7.14
CA ARG A 200 -18.48 8.74 6.79
C ARG A 200 -18.22 9.32 5.39
N GLN A 201 -16.96 9.47 5.01
CA GLN A 201 -16.60 10.05 3.72
C GLN A 201 -16.95 9.09 2.56
N GLY A 202 -16.68 7.80 2.74
CA GLY A 202 -17.08 6.75 1.81
C GLY A 202 -18.60 6.61 1.70
N GLU A 203 -19.31 6.70 2.83
CA GLU A 203 -20.78 6.69 2.88
C GLU A 203 -21.35 7.87 2.08
N ALA A 204 -20.87 9.09 2.35
CA ALA A 204 -21.29 10.30 1.67
C ALA A 204 -21.06 10.20 0.15
N ASN A 205 -19.91 9.68 -0.27
CA ASN A 205 -19.58 9.48 -1.68
C ASN A 205 -20.54 8.49 -2.36
N SER A 206 -20.80 7.35 -1.73
CA SER A 206 -21.71 6.31 -2.24
C SER A 206 -23.14 6.84 -2.39
N LEU A 207 -23.64 7.58 -1.39
CA LEU A 207 -24.95 8.25 -1.43
C LEU A 207 -25.03 9.28 -2.56
N ASN A 208 -23.99 10.12 -2.73
CA ASN A 208 -23.93 11.09 -3.82
C ASN A 208 -23.98 10.40 -5.19
N TYR A 209 -23.25 9.29 -5.37
CA TYR A 209 -23.28 8.54 -6.62
C TYR A 209 -24.63 7.86 -6.89
N LEU A 210 -25.33 7.39 -5.86
CA LEU A 210 -26.71 6.92 -5.98
C LEU A 210 -27.64 8.04 -6.44
N GLY A 211 -27.51 9.24 -5.85
CA GLY A 211 -28.25 10.43 -6.27
C GLY A 211 -28.06 10.73 -7.77
N LEU A 212 -26.80 10.68 -8.23
CA LEU A 212 -26.46 10.88 -9.63
C LEU A 212 -27.09 9.83 -10.55
N ALA A 213 -27.06 8.56 -10.17
CA ALA A 213 -27.61 7.47 -10.97
C ALA A 213 -29.15 7.50 -11.03
N TYR A 214 -29.82 7.78 -9.91
CA TYR A 214 -31.28 7.94 -9.88
C TYR A 214 -31.75 9.17 -10.67
N GLY A 215 -31.01 10.28 -10.61
CA GLY A 215 -31.30 11.47 -11.41
C GLY A 215 -31.23 11.18 -12.93
N ARG A 216 -30.26 10.36 -13.36
CA ARG A 216 -30.15 9.91 -14.77
C ARG A 216 -31.30 9.00 -15.21
N LEU A 217 -31.99 8.34 -14.28
CA LEU A 217 -33.22 7.57 -14.53
C LEU A 217 -34.50 8.43 -14.42
N GLY A 218 -34.39 9.74 -14.21
CA GLY A 218 -35.55 10.63 -14.01
C GLY A 218 -36.22 10.50 -12.63
N GLN A 219 -35.62 9.76 -11.70
CA GLN A 219 -36.15 9.56 -10.35
C GLN A 219 -35.67 10.67 -9.40
N TYR A 220 -36.07 11.91 -9.71
CA TYR A 220 -35.51 13.10 -9.06
C TYR A 220 -35.77 13.18 -7.56
N ARG A 221 -36.94 12.76 -7.07
CA ARG A 221 -37.25 12.75 -5.63
C ARG A 221 -36.25 11.87 -4.87
N LYS A 222 -36.05 10.65 -5.35
CA LYS A 222 -35.10 9.71 -4.76
C LYS A 222 -33.66 10.20 -4.85
N ALA A 223 -33.31 10.87 -5.95
CA ALA A 223 -32.00 11.51 -6.09
C ALA A 223 -31.77 12.60 -5.03
N ILE A 224 -32.77 13.48 -4.81
CA ILE A 224 -32.71 14.54 -3.79
C ILE A 224 -32.54 13.95 -2.39
N GLU A 225 -33.28 12.89 -2.05
CA GLU A 225 -33.15 12.20 -0.77
C GLU A 225 -31.70 11.74 -0.53
N PHE A 226 -31.09 11.06 -1.52
CA PHE A 226 -29.70 10.61 -1.41
C PHE A 226 -28.70 11.77 -1.29
N TYR A 227 -28.89 12.86 -2.05
CA TYR A 227 -28.02 14.03 -1.93
C TYR A 227 -28.14 14.70 -0.56
N GLN A 228 -29.35 14.81 0.00
CA GLN A 228 -29.56 15.36 1.33
C GLN A 228 -28.89 14.53 2.41
N HIS A 229 -28.97 13.20 2.31
CA HIS A 229 -28.27 12.31 3.25
C HIS A 229 -26.75 12.44 3.11
N SER A 230 -26.23 12.47 1.87
CA SER A 230 -24.80 12.70 1.61
C SER A 230 -24.32 14.02 2.23
N LEU A 231 -25.06 15.12 2.03
CA LEU A 231 -24.74 16.44 2.58
C LEU A 231 -24.73 16.47 4.12
N SER A 232 -25.53 15.64 4.79
CA SER A 232 -25.55 15.59 6.26
C SER A 232 -24.33 14.89 6.88
N LEU A 233 -23.47 14.26 6.07
CA LEU A 233 -22.29 13.52 6.50
C LEU A 233 -20.97 14.28 6.28
N PHE A 234 -21.01 15.40 5.57
CA PHE A 234 -19.90 16.36 5.45
C PHE A 234 -19.96 17.38 6.58
#